data_AF-A0A4U2ZHS8-F1
#
_entry.id   AF-A0A4U2ZHS8-F1
#
_cell.length_a   1.000
_cell.length_b   1.000
_cell.length_c   1.000
_cell.angle_alpha   90.00
_cell.angle_beta   90.00
_cell.angle_gamma   90.00
#
_symmetry.space_group_name_H-M   'P 1'
#
loop_
_entity.id
_entity.type
_entity.pdbx_description
1 polymer ?
#
loop_
_entity_poly.entity_id
_entity_poly.type
_entity_poly.pdbx_seq_one_letter_code
_entity_poly.pdbx_strand_id
1 'polypeptide(L)' 'MKNIGLVLEGGGMKGLYTAGVLEYFMEKNLFFPYVVGVSAGACMGATYLSRQKGRNKKVNTE' A
#
# COMPACT_ATOMS: atom_id res chain seq x y z
N MET A 1 -8.48 -2.65 15.36
CA MET A 1 -7.81 -1.33 15.38
C MET A 1 -8.86 -0.26 15.12
N LYS A 2 -9.19 0.60 16.09
CA LYS A 2 -10.23 1.65 15.90
C LYS A 2 -9.68 3.06 15.70
N ASN A 3 -8.50 3.39 16.25
CA ASN A 3 -7.93 4.74 16.23
C ASN A 3 -6.50 4.76 15.68
N ILE A 4 -6.28 4.13 14.52
CA ILE A 4 -4.94 4.09 13.88
C ILE A 4 -5.09 4.50 12.42
N GLY A 5 -4.26 5.45 11.99
CA GLY A 5 -4.12 5.85 10.60
C GLY A 5 -2.84 5.30 10.00
N LEU A 6 -2.90 4.90 8.72
CA LEU A 6 -1.74 4.52 7.93
C LEU A 6 -1.36 5.68 6.99
N VAL A 7 -0.14 6.20 7.13
CA VAL A 7 0.39 7.27 6.27
C VAL A 7 1.41 6.68 5.31
N LEU A 8 1.20 6.90 4.02
CA LEU A 8 2.03 6.40 2.93
C LEU A 8 2.70 7.57 2.22
N GLU A 9 3.96 7.83 2.56
CA GLU A 9 4.73 8.90 1.95
C GLU A 9 4.96 8.69 0.44
N GLY A 10 5.19 9.79 -0.27
CA GLY A 10 5.68 9.74 -1.64
C GLY A 10 7.16 9.34 -1.67
N GLY A 11 7.58 8.62 -2.71
CA GLY A 11 8.97 8.17 -2.82
C GLY A 11 9.44 7.81 -4.23
N GLY A 12 8.67 8.15 -5.27
CA GLY A 12 8.95 7.71 -6.64
C GLY A 12 9.14 6.20 -6.73
N MET A 13 10.24 5.75 -7.34
CA MET A 13 10.58 4.33 -7.45
C MET A 13 10.78 3.64 -6.09
N LYS A 14 11.14 4.38 -5.02
CA LYS A 14 11.25 3.80 -3.67
C LYS A 14 9.90 3.36 -3.09
N GLY A 15 8.78 3.75 -3.71
CA GLY A 15 7.45 3.24 -3.37
C GLY A 15 7.33 1.70 -3.49
N LEU A 16 8.24 1.04 -4.21
CA LEU A 16 8.33 -0.42 -4.26
C LEU A 16 8.55 -1.07 -2.88
N TYR A 17 9.26 -0.41 -1.96
CA TYR A 17 9.39 -0.92 -0.59
C TYR A 17 8.03 -0.88 0.14
N THR A 18 7.27 0.21 -0.04
CA THR A 18 5.90 0.33 0.47
C THR A 18 4.99 -0.74 -0.12
N ALA A 19 5.13 -1.07 -1.40
CA ALA A 19 4.36 -2.13 -2.05
C ALA A 19 4.50 -3.48 -1.34
N GLY A 20 5.73 -3.87 -0.99
CA GLY A 20 6.00 -5.13 -0.27
C GLY A 20 5.41 -5.14 1.13
N VAL A 21 5.51 -4.04 1.88
CA VAL A 21 4.89 -3.91 3.21
C VAL A 21 3.37 -4.04 3.13
N LEU A 22 2.74 -3.37 2.16
CA LEU A 22 1.29 -3.41 1.99
C LEU A 22 0.79 -4.78 1.52
N GLU A 23 1.57 -5.50 0.70
CA GLU A 23 1.29 -6.88 0.34
C GLU A 23 1.24 -7.77 1.58
N TYR A 24 2.27 -7.68 2.44
CA TYR A 24 2.32 -8.41 3.70
C TYR A 24 1.15 -8.07 4.62
N PHE A 25 0.74 -6.80 4.69
CA PHE A 25 -0.46 -6.42 5.45
C PHE A 25 -1.72 -7.11 4.92
N MET A 26 -1.91 -7.18 3.59
CA MET A 26 -3.04 -7.91 3.00
C MET A 26 -2.97 -9.42 3.26
N GLU A 27 -1.78 -10.03 3.27
CA GLU A 27 -1.59 -11.44 3.65
C GLU A 27 -2.04 -11.73 5.09
N LYS A 28 -1.80 -10.77 5.99
CA LYS A 28 -2.21 -10.86 7.40
C LYS A 28 -3.63 -10.37 7.68
N ASN A 29 -4.41 -10.03 6.64
CA ASN A 29 -5.73 -9.39 6.77
C ASN A 29 -5.69 -8.15 7.67
N LEU A 30 -4.57 -7.43 7.68
CA LEU A 30 -4.37 -6.22 8.46
C LEU A 30 -4.84 -5.03 7.64
N PHE A 31 -5.93 -4.40 8.07
CA PHE A 31 -6.52 -3.23 7.41
C PHE A 31 -6.72 -2.08 8.39
N PHE A 32 -6.32 -0.88 7.97
CA PHE A 32 -6.44 0.34 8.77
C PHE A 32 -7.70 1.13 8.38
N PRO A 33 -8.44 1.68 9.36
CA PRO A 33 -9.68 2.41 9.10
C PRO A 33 -9.48 3.77 8.42
N TYR A 34 -8.27 4.30 8.44
CA TYR A 34 -7.91 5.56 7.82
C TYR A 34 -6.55 5.43 7.13
N VAL A 35 -6.49 5.80 5.85
CA VAL A 35 -5.27 5.72 5.05
C VAL A 35 -5.10 7.02 4.27
N VAL A 36 -3.91 7.62 4.36
CA VAL A 36 -3.53 8.79 3.58
C VAL A 36 -2.28 8.43 2.79
N GLY A 37 -2.28 8.74 1.49
CA GLY A 37 -1.13 8.49 0.63
C GLY A 37 -0.85 9.66 -0.30
N VAL A 38 0.42 9.87 -0.63
CA VAL A 38 0.86 10.92 -1.57
C VAL A 38 1.68 10.31 -2.69
N SER A 39 1.44 10.71 -3.94
CA SER A 39 2.20 10.30 -5.13
C SER A 39 2.36 8.76 -5.21
N ALA A 40 3.58 8.24 -5.25
CA ALA A 40 3.85 6.79 -5.27
C ALA A 40 3.20 6.04 -4.10
N GLY A 41 3.16 6.63 -2.89
CA GLY A 41 2.47 6.04 -1.74
C GLY A 41 0.96 5.94 -1.94
N ALA A 42 0.34 6.92 -2.61
CA ALA A 42 -1.07 6.86 -2.99
C ALA A 42 -1.34 5.72 -3.99
N CYS A 43 -0.47 5.57 -5.00
CA CYS A 43 -0.59 4.50 -5.99
C CYS A 43 -0.49 3.10 -5.33
N MET A 44 0.50 2.87 -4.47
CA MET A 44 0.64 1.59 -3.78
C MET A 44 -0.52 1.34 -2.79
N GLY A 45 -0.97 2.41 -2.12
CA GLY A 45 -2.12 2.39 -1.22
C GLY A 45 -3.44 2.06 -1.92
N ALA A 46 -3.65 2.50 -3.17
CA ALA A 46 -4.86 2.21 -3.93
C ALA A 46 -5.04 0.69 -4.17
N THR A 47 -3.96 -0.02 -4.49
CA THR A 47 -3.95 -1.48 -4.60
C THR A 47 -4.30 -2.16 -3.27
N TYR A 48 -3.73 -1.66 -2.16
CA TYR A 48 -3.99 -2.17 -0.82
C TYR A 48 -5.46 -1.99 -0.39
N LEU A 49 -6.01 -0.80 -0.60
CA LEU A 49 -7.40 -0.46 -0.27
C LEU A 49 -8.41 -1.26 -1.10
N SER A 50 -8.10 -1.48 -2.38
CA SER A 50 -8.91 -2.31 -3.28
C SER A 50 -8.69 -3.82 -3.11
N ARG A 51 -7.80 -4.23 -2.20
CA ARG A 51 -7.49 -5.63 -1.84
C ARG A 51 -6.98 -6.46 -3.01
N GLN A 52 -6.27 -5.83 -3.95
CA GLN A 52 -5.76 -6.47 -5.15
C GLN A 52 -4.34 -7.03 -4.90
N LYS A 53 -4.25 -8.17 -4.21
CA LYS A 53 -2.98 -8.86 -3.95
C LYS A 53 -2.15 -9.07 -5.22
N GLY A 54 -0.85 -8.82 -5.15
CA GLY A 54 0.10 -8.98 -6.25
C GLY A 54 0.05 -7.88 -7.33
N ARG A 55 -0.95 -7.00 -7.35
CA ARG A 55 -1.05 -5.96 -8.40
C ARG A 55 0.11 -4.97 -8.37
N ASN A 56 0.57 -4.56 -7.18
CA ASN A 56 1.69 -3.62 -7.10
C ASN A 56 2.97 -4.24 -7.67
N LYS A 57 3.20 -5.55 -7.48
CA LYS A 57 4.32 -6.23 -8.14
C LYS A 57 4.14 -6.17 -9.65
N LYS A 58 3.01 -6.67 -10.16
CA LYS A 58 2.71 -6.72 -11.60
C LYS A 58 2.91 -5.37 -12.28
N VAL A 59 2.29 -4.30 -11.78
CA VAL A 59 2.32 -2.98 -12.43
C VAL A 59 3.71 -2.33 -12.43
N ASN A 60 4.60 -2.69 -11.50
CA ASN A 60 5.90 -2.04 -11.39
C ASN A 60 7.07 -2.90 -11.92
N THR A 61 6.87 -4.19 -12.21
CA THR A 61 7.96 -5.10 -12.62
C THR A 61 7.68 -5.90 -13.90
N GLU A 62 6.43 -5.92 -14.40
CA GLU A 62 6.02 -6.61 -15.63
C GLU A 62 5.56 -5.59 -16.67
#